data_AF-A0A3B0C0M8-F1
#
_entry.id   AF-A0A3B0C0M8-F1
#
_cell.length_a   1.000
_cell.length_b   1.000
_cell.length_c   1.000
_cell.angle_alpha   90.00
_cell.angle_beta   90.00
_cell.angle_gamma   90.00
#
_symmetry.space_group_name_H-M   'P 1'
#
loop_
_entity.id
_entity.type
_entity.pdbx_description
1 polymer ?
#
loop_
_entity_poly.entity_id
_entity_poly.type
_entity_poly.pdbx_seq_one_letter_code
_entity_poly.pdbx_strand_id
1 'polypeptide(L)'
;MKISLRRVAKYGCADFAPVRTALREMGAKYVALEHQTDYIFVRPDADGGRIKVRDEGRGSCLIYVYARSAKESEIEFDYYEFRDPQLVSLLQSLYGEPVVVRKEREIWSDRELVFHLDQVAEVGQLFEIEALDQAEAAAAQPYMEKLGPLMRGRLEGSNEDHLRSRKRNPSVSSIQADKSASRFERQAKQVTAILKSSPLLEKLLFEAPRLGLRNYYIGAGCIAQTIWNSMCGLPPEYGINDIDLVYYDPDLSAGKEERVARQARELFAELPVRLDVKNQARVHLWYERRFGYPIRPYRTLEEAIDSWPTTATAVGVRADGRYGEWSVYAPFGLDDLLGFIVRPNKAQITQSIYEQKVSRWVALWPGLSIVPWNSD
;
A
#
# COMPACT_ATOMS: atom_id res chain seq x y z
N MET A 1 -25.26 15.17 10.51
CA MET A 1 -26.40 14.55 11.25
C MET A 1 -25.84 13.91 12.50
N LYS A 2 -26.49 14.05 13.66
CA LYS A 2 -26.04 13.42 14.91
C LYS A 2 -26.53 11.98 14.91
N ILE A 3 -25.62 11.01 15.03
CA ILE A 3 -25.93 9.58 15.03
C ILE A 3 -25.40 8.98 16.34
N SER A 4 -26.21 8.13 16.97
CA SER A 4 -25.82 7.32 18.12
C SER A 4 -25.66 5.87 17.68
N LEU A 5 -24.52 5.26 17.99
CA LEU A 5 -24.29 3.83 17.79
C LEU A 5 -23.90 3.20 19.12
N ARG A 6 -24.54 2.06 19.42
CA ARG A 6 -24.21 1.25 20.59
C ARG A 6 -23.52 -0.04 20.15
N ARG A 7 -22.26 -0.17 20.53
CA ARG A 7 -21.52 -1.41 20.36
C ARG A 7 -21.89 -2.38 21.49
N VAL A 8 -22.48 -3.51 21.12
CA VAL A 8 -22.88 -4.55 22.08
C VAL A 8 -21.67 -5.37 22.50
N ALA A 9 -20.90 -5.84 21.53
CA ALA A 9 -19.72 -6.64 21.81
C ALA A 9 -18.70 -6.58 20.68
N LYS A 10 -17.45 -6.87 21.03
CA LYS A 10 -16.32 -7.02 20.12
C LYS A 10 -15.46 -8.19 20.57
N TYR A 11 -15.09 -9.03 19.63
CA TYR A 11 -14.34 -10.25 19.87
C TYR A 11 -13.22 -10.41 18.85
N GLY A 12 -12.13 -11.04 19.26
CA GLY A 12 -11.19 -11.64 18.32
C GLY A 12 -11.79 -12.91 17.73
N CYS A 13 -11.68 -13.10 16.42
CA CYS A 13 -12.14 -14.30 15.73
C CYS A 13 -10.94 -15.09 15.17
N ALA A 14 -11.07 -16.41 15.12
CA ALA A 14 -10.05 -17.29 14.56
C ALA A 14 -10.23 -17.55 13.06
N ASP A 15 -11.49 -17.70 12.66
CA ASP A 15 -11.92 -18.04 11.31
C ASP A 15 -13.36 -17.56 11.11
N PHE A 16 -13.58 -16.83 10.03
CA PHE A 16 -14.91 -16.34 9.64
C PHE A 16 -15.82 -17.41 9.05
N ALA A 17 -15.29 -18.51 8.51
CA ALA A 17 -16.11 -19.56 7.92
C ALA A 17 -17.20 -20.12 8.88
N PRO A 18 -16.88 -20.57 10.11
CA PRO A 18 -17.89 -21.06 11.04
C PRO A 18 -18.84 -19.95 11.53
N VAL A 19 -18.36 -18.70 11.63
CA VAL A 19 -19.20 -17.54 12.00
C VAL A 19 -20.24 -17.26 10.93
N ARG A 20 -19.87 -17.25 9.66
CA ARG A 20 -20.80 -17.08 8.53
C ARG A 20 -21.86 -18.18 8.51
N THR A 21 -21.47 -19.43 8.78
CA THR A 21 -22.41 -20.55 8.87
C THR A 21 -23.42 -20.33 10.01
N ALA A 22 -22.95 -19.99 11.20
CA ALA A 22 -23.83 -19.75 12.34
C ALA A 22 -24.75 -18.54 12.15
N LEU A 23 -24.26 -17.44 11.55
CA LEU A 23 -25.09 -16.28 11.20
C LEU A 23 -26.23 -16.66 10.24
N ARG A 24 -25.94 -17.46 9.20
CA ARG A 24 -26.97 -17.95 8.27
C ARG A 24 -27.99 -18.85 8.96
N GLU A 25 -27.55 -19.78 9.81
CA GLU A 25 -28.43 -20.67 10.57
C GLU A 25 -29.39 -19.90 11.47
N MET A 26 -28.94 -18.78 12.02
CA MET A 26 -29.74 -17.92 12.89
C MET A 26 -30.64 -16.94 12.13
N GLY A 27 -30.55 -16.89 10.79
CA GLY A 27 -31.39 -16.06 9.94
C GLY A 27 -30.82 -14.67 9.63
N ALA A 28 -29.58 -14.37 10.04
CA ALA A 28 -28.91 -13.15 9.65
C ALA A 28 -28.61 -13.15 8.14
N LYS A 29 -28.78 -11.97 7.53
CA LYS A 29 -28.62 -11.77 6.09
C LYS A 29 -27.31 -11.06 5.80
N TYR A 30 -26.61 -11.53 4.77
CA TYR A 30 -25.46 -10.83 4.23
C TYR A 30 -25.93 -9.52 3.58
N VAL A 31 -25.22 -8.43 3.86
CA VAL A 31 -25.52 -7.09 3.34
C VAL A 31 -24.47 -6.68 2.30
N ALA A 32 -23.20 -6.63 2.70
CA ALA A 32 -22.13 -6.11 1.84
C ALA A 32 -20.73 -6.55 2.31
N LEU A 33 -19.76 -6.37 1.41
CA LEU A 33 -18.32 -6.43 1.69
C LEU A 33 -17.72 -5.08 1.30
N GLU A 34 -17.11 -4.39 2.26
CA GLU A 34 -16.57 -3.05 2.07
C GLU A 34 -15.08 -3.01 2.39
N HIS A 35 -14.31 -2.31 1.55
CA HIS A 35 -12.90 -2.03 1.80
C HIS A 35 -12.80 -0.61 2.33
N GLN A 36 -12.33 -0.47 3.57
CA GLN A 36 -12.37 0.80 4.30
C GLN A 36 -10.97 1.15 4.81
N THR A 37 -10.59 2.41 4.63
CA THR A 37 -9.43 3.02 5.30
C THR A 37 -9.91 4.14 6.20
N ASP A 38 -9.74 3.96 7.51
CA ASP A 38 -10.05 4.97 8.52
C ASP A 38 -8.77 5.72 8.92
N TYR A 39 -8.70 7.03 8.68
CA TYR A 39 -7.66 7.94 9.15
C TYR A 39 -8.16 8.66 10.41
N ILE A 40 -7.54 8.37 11.55
CA ILE A 40 -8.00 8.86 12.86
C ILE A 40 -7.02 9.90 13.40
N PHE A 41 -7.48 11.14 13.46
CA PHE A 41 -6.76 12.29 14.01
C PHE A 41 -7.19 12.55 15.45
N VAL A 42 -6.23 12.93 16.30
CA VAL A 42 -6.49 13.38 17.68
C VAL A 42 -6.67 14.89 17.66
N ARG A 43 -7.79 15.36 18.23
CA ARG A 43 -8.07 16.78 18.38
C ARG A 43 -7.52 17.26 19.73
N PRO A 44 -6.53 18.19 19.75
CA PRO A 44 -5.99 18.71 21.00
C PRO A 44 -6.93 19.72 21.67
N ASP A 45 -7.90 20.27 20.93
CA ASP A 45 -8.85 21.29 21.36
C ASP A 45 -10.09 20.73 22.10
N ALA A 46 -10.23 19.41 22.16
CA ALA A 46 -11.34 18.74 22.85
C ALA A 46 -10.84 17.50 23.59
N ASP A 47 -11.22 17.36 24.87
CA ASP A 47 -10.86 16.17 25.65
C ASP A 47 -11.44 14.90 25.01
N GLY A 48 -10.59 13.90 24.77
CA GLY A 48 -10.97 12.70 24.02
C GLY A 48 -11.38 12.95 22.55
N GLY A 49 -11.18 14.14 22.01
CA GLY A 49 -11.64 14.55 20.68
C GLY A 49 -10.96 13.78 19.55
N ARG A 50 -11.74 13.38 18.55
CA ARG A 50 -11.29 12.63 17.37
C ARG A 50 -11.98 13.14 16.11
N ILE A 51 -11.23 13.10 15.02
CA ILE A 51 -11.76 13.16 13.65
C ILE A 51 -11.36 11.87 12.97
N LYS A 52 -12.33 11.07 12.55
CA LYS A 52 -12.08 9.90 11.70
C LYS A 52 -12.55 10.21 10.29
N VAL A 53 -11.65 10.12 9.33
CA VAL A 53 -11.98 10.18 7.90
C VAL A 53 -11.97 8.76 7.36
N ARG A 54 -13.10 8.31 6.83
CA ARG A 54 -13.22 7.01 6.18
C ARG A 54 -13.22 7.17 4.67
N ASP A 55 -12.30 6.47 4.03
CA ASP A 55 -12.27 6.30 2.58
C ASP A 55 -12.72 4.87 2.23
N GLU A 56 -13.70 4.78 1.32
CA GLU A 56 -14.28 3.52 0.84
C GLU A 56 -14.07 3.33 -0.68
N GLY A 57 -13.20 4.14 -1.30
CA GLY A 57 -12.92 4.09 -2.73
C GLY A 57 -14.06 4.60 -3.63
N ARG A 58 -15.03 5.34 -3.07
CA ARG A 58 -16.22 5.85 -3.79
C ARG A 58 -16.07 7.30 -4.29
N GLY A 59 -14.88 7.90 -4.13
CA GLY A 59 -14.61 9.28 -4.53
C GLY A 59 -15.15 10.35 -3.58
N SER A 60 -15.85 9.98 -2.52
CA SER A 60 -16.13 10.80 -1.34
C SER A 60 -15.63 10.08 -0.09
N CYS A 61 -15.26 10.86 0.93
CA CYS A 61 -14.88 10.38 2.25
C CYS A 61 -15.98 10.70 3.26
N LEU A 62 -16.11 9.87 4.28
CA LEU A 62 -17.03 10.08 5.40
C LEU A 62 -16.25 10.62 6.60
N ILE A 63 -16.67 11.75 7.14
CA ILE A 63 -16.04 12.40 8.29
C ILE A 63 -16.91 12.14 9.52
N TYR A 64 -16.29 11.59 10.55
CA TYR A 64 -16.88 11.37 11.86
C TYR A 64 -16.14 12.24 12.86
N VAL A 65 -16.84 13.18 13.49
CA VAL A 65 -16.31 14.02 14.56
C VAL A 65 -16.94 13.59 15.88
N TYR A 66 -16.12 13.16 16.84
CA TYR A 66 -16.62 12.61 18.10
C TYR A 66 -15.63 12.84 19.23
N ALA A 67 -16.11 12.68 20.47
CA ALA A 67 -15.28 12.64 21.67
C ALA A 67 -15.45 11.29 22.36
N ARG A 68 -14.36 10.72 22.87
CA ARG A 68 -14.45 9.50 23.67
C ARG A 68 -14.77 9.84 25.11
N SER A 69 -15.89 9.31 25.61
CA SER A 69 -16.16 9.25 27.04
C SER A 69 -15.54 7.99 27.66
N ALA A 70 -15.48 7.92 28.99
CA ALA A 70 -15.00 6.73 29.71
C ALA A 70 -15.86 5.47 29.47
N LYS A 71 -17.08 5.60 28.91
CA LYS A 71 -17.94 4.48 28.50
C LYS A 71 -17.85 4.27 26.99
N GLU A 72 -16.96 3.37 26.57
CA GLU A 72 -16.65 3.12 25.15
C GLU A 72 -17.75 2.40 24.33
N SER A 73 -18.84 1.98 24.96
CA SER A 73 -19.92 1.25 24.30
C SER A 73 -20.91 2.15 23.58
N GLU A 74 -20.87 3.46 23.84
CA GLU A 74 -21.82 4.45 23.33
C GLU A 74 -21.03 5.64 22.79
N ILE A 75 -21.09 5.85 21.48
CA ILE A 75 -20.39 6.94 20.81
C ILE A 75 -21.42 7.75 20.04
N GLU A 76 -21.58 9.00 20.44
CA GLU A 76 -22.24 10.01 19.63
C GLU A 76 -21.22 10.68 18.71
N PHE A 77 -21.58 10.85 17.45
CA PHE A 77 -20.73 11.51 16.48
C PHE A 77 -21.53 12.37 15.52
N ASP A 78 -20.89 13.45 15.07
CA ASP A 78 -21.33 14.19 13.91
C ASP A 78 -20.79 13.53 12.64
N TYR A 79 -21.68 13.31 11.69
CA TYR A 79 -21.39 12.68 10.42
C TYR A 79 -21.56 13.65 9.24
N TYR A 80 -20.56 13.65 8.35
CA TYR A 80 -20.52 14.42 7.11
C TYR A 80 -19.98 13.57 5.96
N GLU A 81 -20.53 13.76 4.76
CA GLU A 81 -19.90 13.28 3.52
C GLU A 81 -19.14 14.45 2.88
N PHE A 82 -17.90 14.22 2.48
CA PHE A 82 -17.05 15.24 1.89
C PHE A 82 -16.34 14.72 0.65
N ARG A 83 -16.24 15.55 -0.39
CA ARG A 83 -15.60 15.19 -1.66
C ARG A 83 -14.45 16.13 -1.92
N ASP A 84 -13.28 15.77 -1.41
CA ASP A 84 -12.03 16.46 -1.69
C ASP A 84 -10.85 15.48 -1.50
N PRO A 85 -10.03 15.25 -2.53
CA PRO A 85 -8.86 14.38 -2.41
C PRO A 85 -7.78 14.92 -1.46
N GLN A 86 -7.81 16.21 -1.10
CA GLN A 86 -6.84 16.84 -0.21
C GLN A 86 -7.27 16.83 1.27
N LEU A 87 -8.45 16.28 1.60
CA LEU A 87 -8.98 16.33 2.97
C LEU A 87 -8.01 15.71 4.00
N VAL A 88 -7.44 14.54 3.69
CA VAL A 88 -6.55 13.83 4.62
C VAL A 88 -5.26 14.62 4.84
N SER A 89 -4.65 15.16 3.78
CA SER A 89 -3.42 15.95 3.88
C SER A 89 -3.64 17.29 4.58
N LEU A 90 -4.80 17.93 4.38
CA LEU A 90 -5.20 19.12 5.11
C LEU A 90 -5.31 18.83 6.61
N LEU A 91 -6.00 17.75 6.99
CA LEU A 91 -6.15 17.37 8.40
C LEU A 91 -4.82 16.93 9.02
N GLN A 92 -3.95 16.26 8.26
CA GLN A 92 -2.59 15.90 8.70
C GLN A 92 -1.75 17.14 8.99
N SER A 93 -1.89 18.20 8.19
CA SER A 93 -1.20 19.47 8.43
C SER A 93 -1.71 20.18 9.69
N LEU A 94 -2.98 20.01 10.05
CA LEU A 94 -3.60 20.65 11.21
C LEU A 94 -3.43 19.85 12.52
N TYR A 95 -3.53 18.52 12.45
CA TYR A 95 -3.63 17.65 13.63
C TYR A 95 -2.48 16.63 13.76
N GLY A 96 -1.53 16.64 12.82
CA GLY A 96 -0.41 15.72 12.76
C GLY A 96 -0.77 14.35 12.15
N GLU A 97 0.14 13.40 12.28
CA GLU A 97 0.01 12.07 11.68
C GLU A 97 -1.20 11.29 12.21
N PRO A 98 -2.12 10.81 11.34
CA PRO A 98 -3.25 10.02 11.77
C PRO A 98 -2.84 8.59 12.16
N VAL A 99 -3.67 7.96 12.98
CA VAL A 99 -3.67 6.49 13.02
C VAL A 99 -4.46 5.98 11.83
N VAL A 100 -3.79 5.20 10.98
CA VAL A 100 -4.42 4.60 9.80
C VAL A 100 -4.87 3.18 10.13
N VAL A 101 -6.16 2.91 10.01
CA VAL A 101 -6.76 1.59 10.17
C VAL A 101 -7.29 1.14 8.81
N ARG A 102 -6.64 0.15 8.20
CA ARG A 102 -7.12 -0.50 6.97
C ARG A 102 -7.88 -1.76 7.32
N LYS A 103 -9.06 -1.95 6.76
CA LYS A 103 -9.88 -3.14 7.01
C LYS A 103 -10.76 -3.52 5.83
N GLU A 104 -11.00 -4.81 5.71
CA GLU A 104 -12.09 -5.38 4.91
C GLU A 104 -13.22 -5.74 5.88
N ARG A 105 -14.41 -5.18 5.66
CA ARG A 105 -15.59 -5.31 6.52
C ARG A 105 -16.68 -6.07 5.79
N GLU A 106 -16.99 -7.26 6.27
CA GLU A 106 -18.15 -8.01 5.84
C GLU A 106 -19.32 -7.72 6.79
N ILE A 107 -20.43 -7.22 6.24
CA ILE A 107 -21.59 -6.74 6.98
C ILE A 107 -22.74 -7.74 6.85
N TRP A 108 -23.29 -8.12 8.00
CA TRP A 108 -24.53 -8.89 8.11
C TRP A 108 -25.54 -8.13 8.96
N SER A 109 -26.82 -8.39 8.75
CA SER A 109 -27.88 -7.79 9.54
C SER A 109 -28.98 -8.79 9.89
N ASP A 110 -29.53 -8.68 11.09
CA ASP A 110 -30.79 -9.29 11.48
C ASP A 110 -31.60 -8.28 12.31
N ARG A 111 -32.72 -7.80 11.75
CA ARG A 111 -33.54 -6.74 12.34
C ARG A 111 -32.69 -5.50 12.68
N GLU A 112 -32.57 -5.16 13.96
CA GLU A 112 -31.84 -4.00 14.48
C GLU A 112 -30.38 -4.33 14.88
N LEU A 113 -29.94 -5.57 14.67
CA LEU A 113 -28.57 -5.99 14.92
C LEU A 113 -27.77 -5.96 13.62
N VAL A 114 -26.60 -5.36 13.69
CA VAL A 114 -25.60 -5.35 12.63
C VAL A 114 -24.38 -6.11 13.12
N PHE A 115 -23.87 -7.02 12.30
CA PHE A 115 -22.69 -7.81 12.58
C PHE A 115 -21.59 -7.41 11.60
N HIS A 116 -20.39 -7.19 12.12
CA HIS A 116 -19.21 -6.91 11.31
C HIS A 116 -18.19 -8.03 11.48
N LEU A 117 -17.77 -8.63 10.37
CA LEU A 117 -16.63 -9.52 10.28
C LEU A 117 -15.50 -8.69 9.65
N ASP A 118 -14.66 -8.15 10.50
CA ASP A 118 -13.61 -7.19 10.14
C ASP A 118 -12.25 -7.89 10.04
N GLN A 119 -11.69 -7.97 8.84
CA GLN A 119 -10.27 -8.29 8.66
C GLN A 119 -9.47 -6.98 8.75
N VAL A 120 -8.94 -6.68 9.93
CA VAL A 120 -8.17 -5.45 10.18
C VAL A 120 -6.68 -5.70 10.00
N ALA A 121 -6.03 -4.89 9.16
CA ALA A 121 -4.58 -4.95 8.97
C ALA A 121 -3.86 -4.80 10.31
N GLU A 122 -2.84 -5.64 10.55
CA GLU A 122 -2.01 -5.65 11.78
C GLU A 122 -2.74 -5.98 13.10
N VAL A 123 -4.06 -6.13 13.11
CA VAL A 123 -4.84 -6.60 14.28
C VAL A 123 -5.31 -8.04 14.09
N GLY A 124 -5.85 -8.37 12.91
CA GLY A 124 -6.39 -9.69 12.57
C GLY A 124 -7.90 -9.69 12.40
N GLN A 125 -8.51 -10.86 12.52
CA GLN A 125 -9.95 -11.05 12.35
C GLN A 125 -10.70 -10.65 13.62
N LEU A 126 -11.62 -9.72 13.48
CA LEU A 126 -12.46 -9.20 14.54
C LEU A 126 -13.92 -9.44 14.19
N PHE A 127 -14.71 -9.71 15.22
CA PHE A 127 -16.15 -9.82 15.11
C PHE A 127 -16.80 -8.77 16.02
N GLU A 128 -17.66 -7.93 15.46
CA GLU A 128 -18.39 -6.89 16.20
C GLU A 128 -19.89 -7.08 16.04
N ILE A 129 -20.64 -6.80 17.10
CA ILE A 129 -22.10 -6.68 17.08
C ILE A 129 -22.46 -5.27 17.51
N GLU A 130 -23.22 -4.58 16.66
CA GLU A 130 -23.77 -3.25 16.92
C GLU A 130 -25.30 -3.31 16.94
N ALA A 131 -25.89 -2.52 17.82
CA ALA A 131 -27.33 -2.35 17.96
C ALA A 131 -27.69 -0.92 17.56
N LEU A 132 -28.69 -0.77 16.69
CA LEU A 132 -29.30 0.53 16.41
C LEU A 132 -30.10 1.01 17.63
N ASP A 133 -30.17 2.35 17.81
CA ASP A 133 -30.61 3.16 18.96
C ASP A 133 -31.70 2.59 19.91
N GLN A 134 -32.62 1.74 19.42
CA GLN A 134 -33.73 1.17 20.20
C GLN A 134 -33.68 -0.34 20.46
N ALA A 135 -32.66 -1.04 19.95
CA ALA A 135 -32.56 -2.48 20.16
C ALA A 135 -32.01 -2.80 21.56
N GLU A 136 -32.76 -3.61 22.30
CA GLU A 136 -32.29 -4.13 23.58
C GLU A 136 -31.05 -4.99 23.34
N ALA A 137 -29.97 -4.76 24.10
CA ALA A 137 -28.78 -5.62 24.08
C ALA A 137 -29.13 -7.11 24.30
N ALA A 138 -30.29 -7.39 24.91
CA ALA A 138 -30.88 -8.71 25.05
C ALA A 138 -31.13 -9.42 23.71
N ALA A 139 -31.42 -8.69 22.63
CA ALA A 139 -31.63 -9.26 21.30
C ALA A 139 -30.36 -9.92 20.74
N ALA A 140 -29.17 -9.46 21.16
CA ALA A 140 -27.90 -10.04 20.76
C ALA A 140 -27.52 -11.29 21.58
N GLN A 141 -28.20 -11.56 22.70
CA GLN A 141 -27.87 -12.64 23.61
C GLN A 141 -27.86 -14.03 22.94
N PRO A 142 -28.87 -14.41 22.11
CA PRO A 142 -28.85 -15.70 21.40
C PRO A 142 -27.65 -15.82 20.45
N TYR A 143 -27.29 -14.72 19.78
CA TYR A 143 -26.12 -14.68 18.90
C TYR A 143 -24.82 -14.82 19.68
N MET A 144 -24.71 -14.16 20.83
CA MET A 144 -23.55 -14.28 21.71
C MET A 144 -23.38 -15.70 22.25
N GLU A 145 -24.46 -16.41 22.58
CA GLU A 145 -24.42 -17.80 23.06
C GLU A 145 -23.99 -18.77 21.96
N LYS A 146 -24.56 -18.64 20.75
CA LYS A 146 -24.22 -19.51 19.61
C LYS A 146 -22.81 -19.25 19.07
N LEU A 147 -22.39 -17.98 19.00
CA LEU A 147 -21.10 -17.57 18.41
C LEU A 147 -19.96 -17.54 19.43
N GLY A 148 -20.25 -17.44 20.72
CA GLY A 148 -19.27 -17.37 21.80
C GLY A 148 -18.16 -18.45 21.72
N PRO A 149 -18.49 -19.73 21.48
CA PRO A 149 -17.49 -20.79 21.32
C PRO A 149 -16.54 -20.61 20.13
N LEU A 150 -16.89 -19.77 19.15
CA LEU A 150 -16.06 -19.47 17.96
C LEU A 150 -15.14 -18.26 18.18
N MET A 151 -15.28 -17.55 19.30
CA MET A 151 -14.53 -16.35 19.62
C MET A 151 -13.27 -16.68 20.43
N ARG A 152 -12.16 -15.98 20.18
CA ARG A 152 -10.90 -16.15 20.91
C ARG A 152 -10.85 -15.38 22.24
N GLY A 153 -11.61 -14.29 22.35
CA GLY A 153 -11.65 -13.45 23.55
C GLY A 153 -12.37 -12.13 23.31
N ARG A 154 -13.01 -11.59 24.35
CA ARG A 154 -13.66 -10.27 24.30
C ARG A 154 -12.59 -9.18 24.25
N LEU A 155 -12.79 -8.20 23.39
CA LEU A 155 -11.88 -7.09 23.21
C LEU A 155 -12.53 -5.79 23.71
N GLU A 156 -11.79 -5.07 24.53
CA GLU A 156 -12.10 -3.70 24.97
C GLU A 156 -11.23 -2.71 24.20
N GLY A 157 -11.73 -1.51 23.94
CA GLY A 157 -11.07 -0.54 23.08
C GLY A 157 -11.54 -0.60 21.63
N SER A 158 -11.15 0.42 20.88
CA SER A 158 -11.39 0.58 19.46
C SER A 158 -10.24 -0.02 18.63
N ASN A 159 -10.40 -0.10 17.30
CA ASN A 159 -9.32 -0.57 16.42
C ASN A 159 -8.03 0.27 16.57
N GLU A 160 -8.14 1.59 16.78
CA GLU A 160 -6.98 2.45 17.06
C GLU A 160 -6.28 2.03 18.36
N ASP A 161 -7.02 1.64 19.39
CA ASP A 161 -6.44 1.22 20.68
C ASP A 161 -5.77 -0.13 20.57
N HIS A 162 -6.29 -1.05 19.75
CA HIS A 162 -5.64 -2.34 19.53
C HIS A 162 -4.34 -2.18 18.73
N LEU A 163 -4.30 -1.26 17.78
CA LEU A 163 -3.05 -0.87 17.11
C LEU A 163 -2.08 -0.21 18.10
N ARG A 164 -2.55 0.70 18.95
CA ARG A 164 -1.72 1.40 19.96
C ARG A 164 -1.29 0.49 21.12
N SER A 165 -2.12 -0.45 21.54
CA SER A 165 -1.86 -1.38 22.65
C SER A 165 -0.99 -2.54 22.21
N ARG A 166 -1.09 -3.03 20.96
CA ARG A 166 -0.05 -3.89 20.38
C ARG A 166 1.31 -3.17 20.26
N LYS A 167 1.31 -1.86 20.01
CA LYS A 167 2.52 -1.02 20.11
C LYS A 167 3.03 -0.82 21.56
N ARG A 168 2.18 -0.97 22.60
CA ARG A 168 2.51 -0.72 24.01
C ARG A 168 2.71 -1.96 24.88
N ASN A 169 2.14 -3.13 24.53
CA ASN A 169 2.21 -4.36 25.31
C ASN A 169 2.42 -5.58 24.39
N PRO A 170 3.65 -5.79 23.92
CA PRO A 170 3.92 -6.86 22.96
C PRO A 170 4.25 -8.13 23.74
N SER A 171 3.57 -9.23 23.42
CA SER A 171 4.06 -10.55 23.79
C SER A 171 5.49 -10.71 23.27
N VAL A 172 6.32 -11.34 24.11
CA VAL A 172 7.78 -11.42 24.06
C VAL A 172 8.36 -11.95 22.73
N SER A 173 7.52 -12.42 21.79
CA SER A 173 7.94 -12.82 20.45
C SER A 173 8.01 -11.69 19.39
N SER A 174 7.38 -10.53 19.62
CA SER A 174 7.28 -9.48 18.59
C SER A 174 8.17 -8.24 18.83
N ILE A 175 8.71 -8.07 20.04
CA ILE A 175 9.60 -6.93 20.40
C ILE A 175 10.98 -7.03 19.77
N GLN A 176 11.43 -8.24 19.43
CA GLN A 176 12.68 -8.37 18.68
C GLN A 176 12.54 -7.92 17.22
N ALA A 177 11.34 -7.97 16.61
CA ALA A 177 11.19 -7.78 15.16
C ALA A 177 11.28 -6.32 14.67
N ASP A 178 10.75 -5.32 15.39
CA ASP A 178 10.72 -3.93 14.86
C ASP A 178 11.99 -3.11 15.24
N LYS A 179 12.78 -3.61 16.20
CA LYS A 179 14.18 -3.20 16.37
C LYS A 179 15.15 -4.05 15.55
N SER A 180 14.74 -5.23 15.05
CA SER A 180 15.51 -6.04 14.12
C SER A 180 15.13 -5.84 12.65
N ALA A 181 14.09 -5.06 12.34
CA ALA A 181 13.75 -4.75 10.97
C ALA A 181 15.01 -4.18 10.34
N SER A 182 15.49 -4.83 9.30
CA SER A 182 16.74 -4.41 8.66
C SER A 182 16.59 -2.94 8.25
N ARG A 183 17.70 -2.20 8.21
CA ARG A 183 17.70 -0.82 7.67
C ARG A 183 16.96 -0.78 6.32
N PHE A 184 17.17 -1.82 5.51
CA PHE A 184 16.50 -2.05 4.25
C PHE A 184 14.96 -2.11 4.37
N GLU A 185 14.40 -2.89 5.29
CA GLU A 185 12.93 -3.00 5.46
C GLU A 185 12.28 -1.66 5.80
N ARG A 186 12.92 -0.85 6.66
CA ARG A 186 12.42 0.50 6.98
C ARG A 186 12.44 1.40 5.74
N GLN A 187 13.52 1.36 4.97
CA GLN A 187 13.64 2.14 3.74
C GLN A 187 12.66 1.66 2.66
N ALA A 188 12.44 0.36 2.54
CA ALA A 188 11.49 -0.20 1.59
C ALA A 188 10.04 0.22 1.92
N LYS A 189 9.68 0.26 3.21
CA LYS A 189 8.40 0.83 3.67
C LYS A 189 8.28 2.33 3.34
N GLN A 190 9.35 3.09 3.53
CA GLN A 190 9.36 4.52 3.17
C GLN A 190 9.20 4.74 1.65
N VAL A 191 9.98 4.01 0.85
CA VAL A 191 9.91 4.05 -0.62
C VAL A 191 8.51 3.69 -1.10
N THR A 192 7.95 2.57 -0.64
CA THR A 192 6.59 2.16 -1.04
C THR A 192 5.52 3.16 -0.63
N ALA A 193 5.64 3.80 0.54
CA ALA A 193 4.71 4.85 0.95
C ALA A 193 4.74 6.08 0.02
N ILE A 194 5.93 6.52 -0.38
CA ILE A 194 6.09 7.64 -1.34
C ILE A 194 5.56 7.26 -2.72
N LEU A 195 5.90 6.07 -3.21
CA LEU A 195 5.45 5.63 -4.53
C LEU A 195 3.93 5.45 -4.60
N LYS A 196 3.27 5.07 -3.49
CA LYS A 196 1.80 5.00 -3.39
C LYS A 196 1.11 6.37 -3.46
N SER A 197 1.80 7.46 -3.13
CA SER A 197 1.22 8.80 -3.31
C SER A 197 1.26 9.27 -4.77
N SER A 198 1.89 8.49 -5.68
CA SER A 198 1.86 8.75 -7.11
C SER A 198 0.66 8.03 -7.74
N PRO A 199 -0.37 8.76 -8.22
CA PRO A 199 -1.53 8.12 -8.86
C PRO A 199 -1.14 7.27 -10.07
N LEU A 200 -0.06 7.66 -10.75
CA LEU A 200 0.52 6.96 -11.89
C LEU A 200 1.02 5.56 -11.50
N LEU A 201 1.87 5.48 -10.47
CA LEU A 201 2.46 4.21 -10.04
C LEU A 201 1.47 3.34 -9.26
N GLU A 202 0.58 3.95 -8.48
CA GLU A 202 -0.45 3.22 -7.76
C GLU A 202 -1.39 2.50 -8.72
N LYS A 203 -1.95 3.21 -9.72
CA LYS A 203 -2.79 2.60 -10.77
C LYS A 203 -2.04 1.50 -11.52
N LEU A 204 -0.77 1.75 -11.84
CA LEU A 204 0.02 0.79 -12.61
C LEU A 204 0.29 -0.49 -11.82
N LEU A 205 0.73 -0.39 -10.56
CA LEU A 205 0.97 -1.54 -9.70
C LEU A 205 -0.31 -2.27 -9.29
N PHE A 206 -1.44 -1.57 -9.22
CA PHE A 206 -2.74 -2.17 -8.97
C PHE A 206 -3.23 -3.04 -10.14
N GLU A 207 -3.09 -2.54 -11.37
CA GLU A 207 -3.60 -3.23 -12.57
C GLU A 207 -2.59 -4.21 -13.18
N ALA A 208 -1.28 -4.05 -12.95
CA ALA A 208 -0.22 -4.90 -13.52
C ALA A 208 -0.44 -6.42 -13.34
N PRO A 209 -0.98 -6.93 -12.21
CA PRO A 209 -1.31 -8.35 -12.07
C PRO A 209 -2.24 -8.89 -13.16
N ARG A 210 -3.08 -8.05 -13.79
CA ARG A 210 -4.00 -8.46 -14.88
C ARG A 210 -3.28 -8.85 -16.16
N LEU A 211 -2.00 -8.48 -16.31
CA LEU A 211 -1.17 -8.95 -17.43
C LEU A 211 -0.82 -10.44 -17.33
N GLY A 212 -1.07 -11.09 -16.18
CA GLY A 212 -0.76 -12.50 -15.98
C GLY A 212 0.75 -12.80 -15.93
N LEU A 213 1.58 -11.77 -15.79
CA LEU A 213 3.03 -11.90 -15.67
C LEU A 213 3.37 -12.38 -14.25
N ARG A 214 4.06 -13.51 -14.13
CA ARG A 214 4.45 -14.07 -12.82
C ARG A 214 5.71 -13.43 -12.25
N ASN A 215 6.67 -13.08 -13.11
CA ASN A 215 7.92 -12.45 -12.70
C ASN A 215 8.08 -11.13 -13.45
N TYR A 216 7.68 -10.03 -12.82
CA TYR A 216 7.81 -8.68 -13.33
C TYR A 216 8.23 -7.70 -12.23
N TYR A 217 8.81 -6.59 -12.65
CA TYR A 217 8.99 -5.39 -11.83
C TYR A 217 8.67 -4.16 -12.66
N ILE A 218 8.18 -3.13 -11.96
CA ILE A 218 8.15 -1.76 -12.44
C ILE A 218 9.31 -1.04 -11.76
N GLY A 219 10.16 -0.35 -12.50
CA GLY A 219 11.44 0.04 -11.90
C GLY A 219 12.19 1.15 -12.61
N ALA A 220 13.48 1.16 -12.33
CA ALA A 220 14.46 2.00 -13.01
C ALA A 220 14.21 3.49 -12.77
N GLY A 221 14.15 4.26 -13.86
CA GLY A 221 14.14 5.71 -13.79
C GLY A 221 12.88 6.26 -13.12
N CYS A 222 11.70 5.68 -13.37
CA CYS A 222 10.45 6.22 -12.88
C CYS A 222 10.34 6.15 -11.35
N ILE A 223 10.91 5.11 -10.74
CA ILE A 223 10.95 4.95 -9.28
C ILE A 223 11.83 6.03 -8.67
N ALA A 224 13.07 6.16 -9.16
CA ALA A 224 14.00 7.15 -8.63
C ALA A 224 13.46 8.57 -8.75
N GLN A 225 12.93 8.91 -9.92
CA GLN A 225 12.40 10.24 -10.21
C GLN A 225 11.14 10.53 -9.38
N THR A 226 10.25 9.57 -9.17
CA THR A 226 9.07 9.78 -8.30
C THR A 226 9.48 10.06 -6.85
N ILE A 227 10.48 9.33 -6.34
CA ILE A 227 11.02 9.58 -4.99
C ILE A 227 11.62 10.99 -4.89
N TRP A 228 12.47 11.37 -5.85
CA TRP A 228 13.09 12.70 -5.86
C TRP A 228 12.04 13.82 -6.03
N ASN A 229 11.01 13.60 -6.85
CA ASN A 229 9.90 14.53 -6.99
C ASN A 229 9.20 14.77 -5.65
N SER A 230 8.83 13.69 -4.94
CA SER A 230 8.20 13.80 -3.62
C SER A 230 9.08 14.57 -2.63
N MET A 231 10.37 14.23 -2.57
CA MET A 231 11.31 14.87 -1.65
C MET A 231 11.62 16.33 -2.00
N CYS A 232 11.48 16.74 -3.26
CA CYS A 232 11.62 18.12 -3.71
C CYS A 232 10.28 18.90 -3.74
N GLY A 233 9.15 18.28 -3.39
CA GLY A 233 7.83 18.91 -3.49
C GLY A 233 7.36 19.17 -4.93
N LEU A 234 7.86 18.38 -5.90
CA LEU A 234 7.49 18.46 -7.31
C LEU A 234 6.32 17.52 -7.64
N PRO A 235 5.58 17.76 -8.76
CA PRO A 235 4.56 16.84 -9.21
C PRO A 235 5.09 15.41 -9.37
N PRO A 236 4.32 14.36 -9.01
CA PRO A 236 4.80 12.97 -9.04
C PRO A 236 5.36 12.52 -10.39
N GLU A 237 4.79 13.01 -11.49
CA GLU A 237 5.14 12.69 -12.88
C GLU A 237 6.25 13.58 -13.47
N TYR A 238 6.72 14.58 -12.73
CA TYR A 238 7.70 15.56 -13.23
C TYR A 238 8.98 14.87 -13.73
N GLY A 239 9.38 15.18 -14.97
CA GLY A 239 10.62 14.68 -15.57
C GLY A 239 10.60 13.21 -16.00
N ILE A 240 9.53 12.45 -15.69
CA ILE A 240 9.39 11.03 -16.02
C ILE A 240 9.04 10.88 -17.50
N ASN A 241 9.95 10.32 -18.27
CA ASN A 241 9.76 10.09 -19.70
C ASN A 241 9.04 8.78 -20.02
N ASP A 242 9.37 7.77 -19.23
CA ASP A 242 8.94 6.41 -19.44
C ASP A 242 8.88 5.65 -18.12
N ILE A 243 8.05 4.60 -18.14
CA ILE A 243 7.95 3.62 -17.06
C ILE A 243 8.45 2.30 -17.60
N ASP A 244 9.50 1.77 -16.98
CA ASP A 244 10.02 0.46 -17.30
C ASP A 244 9.15 -0.61 -16.62
N LEU A 245 8.41 -1.40 -17.42
CA LEU A 245 7.78 -2.65 -16.98
C LEU A 245 8.59 -3.81 -17.55
N VAL A 246 9.43 -4.37 -16.70
CA VAL A 246 10.33 -5.46 -17.06
C VAL A 246 9.78 -6.78 -16.56
N TYR A 247 9.93 -7.83 -17.34
CA TYR A 247 9.53 -9.18 -16.95
C TYR A 247 10.53 -10.21 -17.48
N TYR A 248 10.47 -11.42 -16.95
CA TYR A 248 11.30 -12.53 -17.43
C TYR A 248 10.43 -13.66 -17.96
N ASP A 249 10.65 -14.00 -19.23
CA ASP A 249 10.03 -15.16 -19.87
C ASP A 249 11.07 -15.86 -20.76
N PRO A 250 11.32 -17.17 -20.56
CA PRO A 250 12.34 -17.89 -21.34
C PRO A 250 11.97 -18.05 -22.82
N ASP A 251 10.72 -17.79 -23.22
CA ASP A 251 10.34 -17.74 -24.62
C ASP A 251 10.88 -16.46 -25.26
N LEU A 252 11.94 -16.64 -26.05
CA LEU A 252 12.64 -15.59 -26.77
C LEU A 252 11.94 -15.18 -28.07
N SER A 253 10.66 -15.49 -28.28
CA SER A 253 9.95 -15.09 -29.51
C SER A 253 9.60 -13.60 -29.49
N ALA A 254 10.00 -12.86 -30.53
CA ALA A 254 9.64 -11.45 -30.69
C ALA A 254 8.11 -11.23 -30.70
N GLY A 255 7.37 -12.15 -31.31
CA GLY A 255 5.90 -12.10 -31.33
C GLY A 255 5.26 -12.25 -29.95
N LYS A 256 5.90 -12.92 -28.98
CA LYS A 256 5.36 -13.01 -27.62
C LYS A 256 5.60 -11.72 -26.85
N GLU A 257 6.81 -11.16 -26.93
CA GLU A 257 7.12 -9.85 -26.35
C GLU A 257 6.19 -8.76 -26.90
N GLU A 258 5.95 -8.73 -28.21
CA GLU A 258 5.02 -7.77 -28.82
C GLU A 258 3.57 -7.96 -28.32
N ARG A 259 3.12 -9.21 -28.12
CA ARG A 259 1.79 -9.47 -27.55
C ARG A 259 1.66 -8.93 -26.12
N VAL A 260 2.66 -9.16 -25.27
CA VAL A 260 2.66 -8.65 -23.89
C VAL A 260 2.73 -7.12 -23.89
N ALA A 261 3.60 -6.53 -24.71
CA ALA A 261 3.72 -5.08 -24.85
C ALA A 261 2.42 -4.45 -25.35
N ARG A 262 1.69 -5.11 -26.26
CA ARG A 262 0.38 -4.66 -26.73
C ARG A 262 -0.69 -4.76 -25.64
N GLN A 263 -0.78 -5.88 -24.92
CA GLN A 263 -1.71 -6.04 -23.80
C GLN A 263 -1.49 -4.99 -22.71
N ALA A 264 -0.22 -4.71 -22.39
CA ALA A 264 0.14 -3.67 -21.45
C ALA A 264 -0.25 -2.27 -21.96
N ARG A 265 0.03 -1.95 -23.22
CA ARG A 265 -0.43 -0.68 -23.82
C ARG A 265 -1.96 -0.53 -23.82
N GLU A 266 -2.70 -1.60 -24.08
CA GLU A 266 -4.16 -1.61 -24.03
C GLU A 266 -4.67 -1.40 -22.59
N LEU A 267 -4.10 -2.11 -21.60
CA LEU A 267 -4.46 -1.98 -20.19
C LEU A 267 -4.13 -0.59 -19.61
N PHE A 268 -3.07 0.03 -20.11
CA PHE A 268 -2.52 1.28 -19.62
C PHE A 268 -2.66 2.45 -20.62
N ALA A 269 -3.64 2.38 -21.52
CA ALA A 269 -3.82 3.36 -22.60
C ALA A 269 -4.00 4.81 -22.10
N GLU A 270 -4.60 4.96 -20.91
CA GLU A 270 -4.87 6.25 -20.26
C GLU A 270 -3.66 6.83 -19.50
N LEU A 271 -2.50 6.17 -19.52
CA LEU A 271 -1.33 6.70 -18.82
C LEU A 271 -0.70 7.86 -19.59
N PRO A 272 -0.37 8.98 -18.92
CA PRO A 272 0.26 10.13 -19.57
C PRO A 272 1.74 9.90 -19.92
N VAL A 273 2.31 8.77 -19.49
CA VAL A 273 3.73 8.43 -19.63
C VAL A 273 3.85 7.15 -20.45
N ARG A 274 4.86 7.10 -21.33
CA ARG A 274 5.13 5.92 -22.17
C ARG A 274 5.52 4.72 -21.31
N LEU A 275 4.82 3.60 -21.49
CA LEU A 275 5.21 2.33 -20.89
C LEU A 275 6.24 1.61 -21.78
N ASP A 276 7.46 1.39 -21.28
CA ASP A 276 8.45 0.53 -21.94
C ASP A 276 8.39 -0.88 -21.38
N VAL A 277 7.82 -1.80 -22.18
CA VAL A 277 7.67 -3.20 -21.80
C VAL A 277 8.79 -4.02 -22.42
N LYS A 278 9.51 -4.77 -21.59
CA LYS A 278 10.70 -5.53 -22.03
C LYS A 278 10.80 -6.89 -21.35
N ASN A 279 10.95 -7.95 -22.16
CA ASN A 279 11.36 -9.25 -21.68
C ASN A 279 12.88 -9.26 -21.48
N GLN A 280 13.33 -9.30 -20.23
CA GLN A 280 14.75 -9.25 -19.89
C GLN A 280 15.54 -10.45 -20.43
N ALA A 281 14.88 -11.61 -20.64
CA ALA A 281 15.52 -12.78 -21.25
C ALA A 281 15.99 -12.49 -22.69
N ARG A 282 15.39 -11.52 -23.39
CA ARG A 282 15.69 -11.20 -24.80
C ARG A 282 16.72 -10.08 -25.00
N VAL A 283 17.12 -9.39 -23.93
CA VAL A 283 17.95 -8.17 -24.03
C VAL A 283 19.26 -8.44 -24.77
N HIS A 284 19.93 -9.56 -24.46
CA HIS A 284 21.19 -9.97 -25.10
C HIS A 284 21.11 -10.09 -26.63
N LEU A 285 19.91 -10.30 -27.22
CA LEU A 285 19.72 -10.45 -28.66
C LEU A 285 19.83 -9.13 -29.43
N TRP A 286 19.58 -7.99 -28.77
CA TRP A 286 19.57 -6.67 -29.41
C TRP A 286 20.52 -5.66 -28.76
N TYR A 287 21.06 -5.96 -27.57
CA TYR A 287 21.91 -5.04 -26.82
C TYR A 287 23.14 -4.59 -27.62
N GLU A 288 23.87 -5.52 -28.23
CA GLU A 288 25.08 -5.21 -29.02
C GLU A 288 24.80 -4.25 -30.17
N ARG A 289 23.69 -4.47 -30.89
CA ARG A 289 23.26 -3.57 -31.97
C ARG A 289 22.96 -2.15 -31.46
N ARG A 290 22.50 -2.03 -30.21
CA ARG A 290 22.10 -0.75 -29.61
C ARG A 290 23.27 0.00 -28.96
N PHE A 291 24.17 -0.72 -28.31
CA PHE A 291 25.22 -0.14 -27.45
C PHE A 291 26.65 -0.45 -27.91
N GLY A 292 26.84 -1.31 -28.91
CA GLY A 292 28.14 -1.59 -29.53
C GLY A 292 28.97 -2.69 -28.86
N TYR A 293 28.42 -3.39 -27.86
CA TYR A 293 29.10 -4.52 -27.21
C TYR A 293 28.08 -5.57 -26.74
N PRO A 294 28.42 -6.87 -26.77
CA PRO A 294 27.50 -7.93 -26.37
C PRO A 294 27.41 -8.07 -24.85
N ILE A 295 26.31 -8.68 -24.41
CA ILE A 295 26.08 -9.03 -23.01
C ILE A 295 25.72 -10.50 -22.92
N ARG A 296 25.92 -11.11 -21.76
CA ARG A 296 25.47 -12.48 -21.53
C ARG A 296 23.95 -12.50 -21.33
N PRO A 297 23.25 -13.57 -21.75
CA PRO A 297 21.85 -13.75 -21.41
C PRO A 297 21.65 -13.77 -19.90
N TYR A 298 20.73 -12.95 -19.39
CA TYR A 298 20.33 -13.00 -17.98
C TYR A 298 19.59 -14.31 -17.68
N ARG A 299 19.80 -14.85 -16.49
CA ARG A 299 19.16 -16.08 -15.99
C ARG A 299 17.92 -15.80 -15.16
N THR A 300 17.86 -14.62 -14.55
CA THR A 300 16.74 -14.16 -13.73
C THR A 300 16.40 -12.71 -14.07
N LEU A 301 15.23 -12.25 -13.61
CA LEU A 301 14.84 -10.85 -13.76
C LEU A 301 15.72 -9.94 -12.87
N GLU A 302 16.04 -10.45 -11.68
CA GLU A 302 16.89 -9.83 -10.68
C GLU A 302 18.30 -9.54 -11.24
N GLU A 303 18.92 -10.49 -11.96
CA GLU A 303 20.23 -10.29 -12.60
C GLU A 303 20.21 -9.13 -13.63
N ALA A 304 19.07 -8.91 -14.29
CA ALA A 304 18.91 -7.76 -15.17
C ALA A 304 18.84 -6.44 -14.37
N ILE A 305 18.17 -6.42 -13.22
CA ILE A 305 18.09 -5.24 -12.33
C ILE A 305 19.46 -4.94 -11.70
N ASP A 306 20.22 -5.97 -11.34
CA ASP A 306 21.59 -5.85 -10.82
C ASP A 306 22.53 -5.15 -11.80
N SER A 307 22.20 -5.17 -13.10
CA SER A 307 22.98 -4.54 -14.18
C SER A 307 22.57 -3.10 -14.47
N TRP A 308 21.51 -2.58 -13.83
CA TRP A 308 20.95 -1.28 -14.21
C TRP A 308 21.92 -0.12 -13.95
N PRO A 309 21.89 0.93 -14.79
CA PRO A 309 22.98 1.92 -14.95
C PRO A 309 23.49 2.61 -13.69
N THR A 310 22.65 2.79 -12.66
CA THR A 310 23.02 3.45 -11.41
C THR A 310 22.41 2.73 -10.22
N THR A 311 23.08 2.79 -9.06
CA THR A 311 22.60 2.17 -7.81
C THR A 311 21.22 2.70 -7.40
N ALA A 312 21.00 4.01 -7.51
CA ALA A 312 19.72 4.65 -7.18
C ALA A 312 18.57 4.25 -8.11
N THR A 313 18.88 3.91 -9.37
CA THR A 313 17.87 3.40 -10.31
C THR A 313 17.76 1.89 -10.32
N ALA A 314 18.71 1.15 -9.74
CA ALA A 314 18.68 -0.31 -9.64
C ALA A 314 17.64 -0.76 -8.59
N VAL A 315 16.37 -0.39 -8.80
CA VAL A 315 15.26 -0.61 -7.88
C VAL A 315 14.02 -1.01 -8.68
N GLY A 316 13.50 -2.20 -8.40
CA GLY A 316 12.24 -2.71 -8.94
C GLY A 316 11.18 -2.84 -7.85
N VAL A 317 9.93 -2.53 -8.19
CA VAL A 317 8.76 -2.73 -7.33
C VAL A 317 7.70 -3.56 -8.04
N ARG A 318 6.98 -4.39 -7.30
CA ARG A 318 5.88 -5.20 -7.83
C ARG A 318 4.81 -5.44 -6.77
N ALA A 319 3.58 -5.72 -7.17
CA ALA A 319 2.56 -6.16 -6.23
C ALA A 319 2.90 -7.54 -5.64
N ASP A 320 2.75 -7.70 -4.33
CA ASP A 320 3.13 -8.92 -3.58
C ASP A 320 2.00 -9.95 -3.44
N GLY A 321 1.00 -9.92 -4.34
CA GLY A 321 -0.15 -10.82 -4.33
C GLY A 321 -1.15 -10.63 -3.17
N ARG A 322 -0.78 -9.86 -2.14
CA ARG A 322 -1.66 -9.33 -1.09
C ARG A 322 -2.09 -7.91 -1.47
N TYR A 323 -3.38 -7.61 -1.31
CA TYR A 323 -3.94 -6.31 -1.69
C TYR A 323 -3.21 -5.16 -1.00
N GLY A 324 -2.63 -4.24 -1.78
CA GLY A 324 -1.92 -3.09 -1.28
C GLY A 324 -0.51 -3.35 -0.74
N GLU A 325 0.02 -4.58 -0.77
CA GLU A 325 1.41 -4.86 -0.37
C GLU A 325 2.32 -4.90 -1.60
N TRP A 326 3.45 -4.20 -1.53
CA TRP A 326 4.42 -4.10 -2.62
C TRP A 326 5.76 -4.69 -2.18
N SER A 327 6.33 -5.53 -3.04
CA SER A 327 7.68 -6.07 -2.88
C SER A 327 8.69 -5.15 -3.56
N VAL A 328 9.79 -4.81 -2.87
CA VAL A 328 10.88 -3.98 -3.37
C VAL A 328 12.13 -4.84 -3.55
N TYR A 329 12.72 -4.79 -4.74
CA TYR A 329 14.02 -5.37 -5.05
C TYR A 329 15.03 -4.25 -5.31
N ALA A 330 16.08 -4.17 -4.50
CA ALA A 330 17.12 -3.14 -4.59
C ALA A 330 18.49 -3.72 -4.18
N PRO A 331 19.25 -4.30 -5.13
CA PRO A 331 20.49 -5.05 -4.86
C PRO A 331 21.60 -4.22 -4.22
N PHE A 332 21.59 -2.89 -4.41
CA PHE A 332 22.56 -1.96 -3.83
C PHE A 332 22.03 -1.24 -2.57
N GLY A 333 20.90 -1.69 -2.03
CA GLY A 333 20.18 -0.99 -0.97
C GLY A 333 19.42 0.25 -1.47
N LEU A 334 18.85 1.00 -0.54
CA LEU A 334 18.00 2.16 -0.83
C LEU A 334 18.62 3.49 -0.37
N ASP A 335 19.85 3.44 0.17
CA ASP A 335 20.57 4.60 0.70
C ASP A 335 20.87 5.63 -0.38
N ASP A 336 21.42 5.21 -1.52
CA ASP A 336 21.73 6.13 -2.62
C ASP A 336 20.45 6.78 -3.19
N LEU A 337 19.38 5.99 -3.33
CA LEU A 337 18.09 6.48 -3.80
C LEU A 337 17.50 7.56 -2.87
N LEU A 338 17.39 7.27 -1.57
CA LEU A 338 16.80 8.16 -0.57
C LEU A 338 17.73 9.34 -0.21
N GLY A 339 19.04 9.16 -0.39
CA GLY A 339 20.07 10.17 -0.10
C GLY A 339 20.39 11.10 -1.26
N PHE A 340 19.64 11.06 -2.37
CA PHE A 340 19.90 11.84 -3.58
C PHE A 340 21.30 11.59 -4.18
N ILE A 341 21.82 10.36 -4.07
CA ILE A 341 23.14 9.99 -4.59
C ILE A 341 22.96 9.20 -5.88
N VAL A 342 23.56 9.69 -6.98
CA VAL A 342 23.58 8.96 -8.25
C VAL A 342 24.97 8.37 -8.45
N ARG A 343 25.13 7.08 -8.12
CA ARG A 343 26.39 6.35 -8.28
C ARG A 343 26.37 5.43 -9.51
N PRO A 344 27.42 5.40 -10.32
CA PRO A 344 27.48 4.53 -11.49
C PRO A 344 27.52 3.05 -11.04
N ASN A 345 26.69 2.23 -11.67
CA ASN A 345 26.83 0.78 -11.59
C ASN A 345 27.65 0.30 -12.80
N LYS A 346 28.94 0.02 -12.56
CA LYS A 346 29.90 -0.32 -13.62
C LYS A 346 29.75 -1.76 -14.15
N ALA A 347 28.77 -2.53 -13.65
CA ALA A 347 28.58 -3.93 -14.02
C ALA A 347 28.35 -4.14 -15.53
N GLN A 348 27.63 -3.22 -16.17
CA GLN A 348 27.14 -3.44 -17.55
C GLN A 348 27.25 -2.22 -18.47
N ILE A 349 27.29 -1.00 -17.94
CA ILE A 349 27.28 0.23 -18.75
C ILE A 349 28.69 0.79 -18.97
N THR A 350 28.81 1.73 -19.92
CA THR A 350 30.02 2.53 -20.14
C THR A 350 29.91 3.90 -19.45
N GLN A 351 31.04 4.58 -19.28
CA GLN A 351 31.10 5.96 -18.77
C GLN A 351 30.17 6.90 -19.54
N SER A 352 30.19 6.80 -20.87
CA SER A 352 29.33 7.60 -21.76
C SER A 352 27.84 7.43 -21.44
N ILE A 353 27.39 6.20 -21.18
CA ILE A 353 25.96 5.92 -20.89
C ILE A 353 25.58 6.54 -19.54
N TYR A 354 26.46 6.44 -18.55
CA TYR A 354 26.26 7.04 -17.23
C TYR A 354 26.16 8.57 -17.30
N GLU A 355 27.14 9.23 -17.91
CA GLU A 355 27.22 10.69 -18.00
C GLU A 355 26.04 11.29 -18.79
N GLN A 356 25.59 10.61 -19.85
CA GLN A 356 24.41 11.03 -20.59
C GLN A 356 23.13 10.98 -19.73
N LYS A 357 22.97 9.98 -18.86
CA LYS A 357 21.83 9.91 -17.94
C LYS A 357 21.91 10.99 -16.87
N VAL A 358 23.08 11.18 -16.27
CA VAL A 358 23.32 12.17 -15.22
C VAL A 358 23.07 13.60 -15.71
N SER A 359 23.60 13.97 -16.88
CA SER A 359 23.48 15.34 -17.41
C SER A 359 22.02 15.79 -17.56
N ARG A 360 21.13 14.87 -17.95
CA ARG A 360 19.69 15.11 -17.97
C ARG A 360 19.11 15.31 -16.57
N TRP A 361 19.45 14.46 -15.61
CA TRP A 361 18.84 14.49 -14.28
C TRP A 361 19.27 15.70 -13.46
N VAL A 362 20.53 16.12 -13.55
CA VAL A 362 21.04 17.30 -12.82
C VAL A 362 20.30 18.58 -13.24
N ALA A 363 19.85 18.68 -14.50
CA ALA A 363 19.05 19.81 -14.98
C ALA A 363 17.65 19.87 -14.35
N LEU A 364 17.09 18.73 -13.93
CA LEU A 364 15.74 18.61 -13.36
C LEU A 364 15.75 18.58 -11.83
N TRP A 365 16.76 17.94 -11.23
CA TRP A 365 16.95 17.83 -9.79
C TRP A 365 18.35 18.34 -9.40
N PRO A 366 18.53 19.66 -9.21
CA PRO A 366 19.84 20.25 -8.93
C PRO A 366 20.43 19.82 -7.58
N GLY A 367 19.64 19.22 -6.69
CA GLY A 367 20.08 18.67 -5.40
C GLY A 367 20.74 17.29 -5.48
N LEU A 368 20.84 16.67 -6.66
CA LEU A 368 21.47 15.35 -6.80
C LEU A 368 22.98 15.42 -6.60
N SER A 369 23.49 14.54 -5.74
CA SER A 369 24.91 14.27 -5.54
C SER A 369 25.40 13.23 -6.54
N ILE A 370 26.16 13.67 -7.54
CA ILE A 370 26.68 12.80 -8.60
C ILE A 370 28.05 12.25 -8.21
N VAL A 371 28.20 10.93 -8.21
CA VAL A 371 29.50 10.28 -8.01
C VAL A 371 30.20 10.13 -9.37
N PRO A 372 31.38 10.74 -9.57
CA PRO A 372 32.11 10.61 -10.84
C PRO A 372 32.39 9.15 -11.23
N TRP A 373 32.47 8.88 -12.54
CA TRP A 373 32.77 7.54 -13.06
C TRP A 373 34.07 6.94 -12.49
N ASN A 374 35.09 7.78 -12.31
CA ASN A 374 36.42 7.37 -11.83
C ASN A 374 36.54 7.34 -10.30
N SER A 375 35.46 7.58 -9.56
CA SER A 375 35.45 7.37 -8.12
C SER A 375 35.34 5.87 -7.82
N ASP A 376 36.08 5.44 -6.79
CA ASP A 376 36.05 4.08 -6.27
C ASP A 376 34.78 3.81 -5.44
#